data_AF-A0A2W0DIB7-F1
#
_entry.id   AF-A0A2W0DIB7-F1
#
_cell.length_a   1.000
_cell.length_b   1.000
_cell.length_c   1.000
_cell.angle_alpha   90.00
_cell.angle_beta   90.00
_cell.angle_gamma   90.00
#
_symmetry.space_group_name_H-M   'P 1'
#
loop_
_entity.id
_entity.type
_entity.pdbx_description
1 polymer ?
#
loop_
_entity_poly.entity_id
_entity_poly.type
_entity_poly.pdbx_seq_one_letter_code
_entity_poly.pdbx_strand_id
1 'polypeptide(L)'
;MARRFPLAGLLRLRHTEQDRAAATLATANERVRDAADARIAARRSLADSEDAQPIQDAATLSAVAAARAATRGMLEELDAVVQNRRADADRAQLDYTAARRAAVGLEKLEGKHTEQQAAEELRTEQNALDEIAARRRTEGGAR
;
A
#
# COMPACT_ATOMS: atom_id res chain seq x y z
N MET A 1 32.07 -5.53 18.00
CA MET A 1 30.80 -6.27 17.78
C MET A 1 29.72 -5.24 17.57
N ALA A 2 29.13 -5.21 16.38
CA ALA A 2 28.06 -4.30 16.02
C ALA A 2 26.88 -4.46 17.00
N ARG A 3 26.61 -3.41 17.79
CA ARG A 3 25.37 -3.26 18.57
C ARG A 3 24.17 -3.25 17.63
N ARG A 4 23.15 -4.05 17.93
CA ARG A 4 21.91 -4.04 17.16
C ARG A 4 21.18 -2.71 17.31
N PHE A 5 20.47 -2.29 16.25
CA PHE A 5 19.63 -1.11 16.28
C PHE A 5 18.54 -1.25 17.37
N PRO A 6 18.48 -0.33 18.36
CA PRO A 6 17.59 -0.48 19.52
C PRO A 6 16.11 -0.57 19.16
N LEU A 7 15.69 0.05 18.06
CA LEU A 7 14.30 0.09 17.60
C LEU A 7 13.99 -0.96 16.52
N ALA A 8 14.85 -1.96 16.31
CA ALA A 8 14.65 -2.99 15.29
C ALA A 8 13.32 -3.76 15.46
N GLY A 9 12.88 -3.98 16.71
CA GLY A 9 11.57 -4.60 16.98
C GLY A 9 10.40 -3.75 16.51
N LEU A 10 10.46 -2.44 16.78
CA LEU A 10 9.44 -1.49 16.33
C LEU A 10 9.44 -1.33 14.81
N LEU A 11 10.62 -1.30 14.18
CA LEU A 11 10.74 -1.24 12.72
C LEU A 11 10.05 -2.45 12.05
N ARG A 12 10.29 -3.66 12.56
CA ARG A 12 9.60 -4.87 12.07
C ARG A 12 8.08 -4.76 12.20
N LEU A 13 7.58 -4.28 13.34
CA LEU A 13 6.16 -4.05 13.52
C LEU A 13 5.60 -3.06 12.49
N ARG A 14 6.29 -1.93 12.25
CA ARG A 14 5.87 -0.94 11.24
C ARG A 14 5.85 -1.50 9.83
N HIS A 15 6.81 -2.34 9.46
CA HIS A 15 6.77 -3.04 8.18
C HIS A 15 5.56 -3.97 8.08
N THR A 16 5.27 -4.77 9.10
CA THR A 16 4.07 -5.62 9.11
C THR A 16 2.77 -4.82 9.02
N GLU A 17 2.67 -3.69 9.70
CA GLU A 17 1.53 -2.76 9.58
C GLU A 17 1.41 -2.18 8.17
N GLN A 18 2.53 -1.78 7.57
CA GLN A 18 2.57 -1.29 6.19
C GLN A 18 2.14 -2.36 5.18
N ASP A 19 2.62 -3.60 5.34
CA ASP A 19 2.26 -4.72 4.45
C ASP A 19 0.78 -5.06 4.56
N ARG A 20 0.22 -5.04 5.77
CA ARG A 20 -1.22 -5.20 6.00
C ARG A 20 -2.03 -4.08 5.34
N ALA A 21 -1.58 -2.83 5.47
CA ALA A 21 -2.24 -1.71 4.82
C ALA A 21 -2.15 -1.81 3.29
N ALA A 22 -1.01 -2.27 2.74
CA ALA A 22 -0.83 -2.50 1.32
C ALA A 22 -1.79 -3.59 0.79
N ALA A 23 -1.93 -4.71 1.51
CA ALA A 23 -2.90 -5.75 1.17
C ALA A 23 -4.34 -5.23 1.18
N THR A 24 -4.69 -4.42 2.19
CA THR A 24 -6.02 -3.81 2.30
C THR A 24 -6.31 -2.87 1.11
N LEU A 25 -5.33 -2.05 0.72
CA LEU A 25 -5.41 -1.18 -0.45
C LEU A 25 -5.55 -1.97 -1.75
N ALA A 26 -4.80 -3.07 -1.91
CA ALA A 26 -4.90 -3.94 -3.08
C ALA A 26 -6.31 -4.51 -3.23
N THR A 27 -6.87 -5.09 -2.15
CA THR A 27 -8.24 -5.61 -2.14
C THR A 27 -9.29 -4.51 -2.39
N ALA A 28 -9.09 -3.30 -1.87
CA ALA A 28 -10.01 -2.18 -2.14
C ALA A 28 -9.99 -1.79 -3.63
N ASN A 29 -8.82 -1.73 -4.25
CA ASN A 29 -8.68 -1.44 -5.67
C ASN A 29 -9.27 -2.54 -6.57
N GLU A 30 -9.13 -3.80 -6.21
CA GLU A 30 -9.79 -4.92 -6.90
C GLU A 30 -11.31 -4.73 -6.88
N ARG A 31 -11.90 -4.45 -5.72
CA ARG A 31 -13.35 -4.21 -5.60
C ARG A 31 -13.84 -3.01 -6.43
N VAL A 32 -13.02 -1.97 -6.58
CA VAL A 32 -13.35 -0.84 -7.45
C VAL A 32 -13.41 -1.28 -8.92
N ARG A 33 -12.46 -2.12 -9.36
CA ARG A 33 -12.45 -2.66 -10.72
C ARG A 33 -13.64 -3.57 -10.97
N ASP A 34 -13.90 -4.51 -10.06
CA ASP A 34 -15.03 -5.44 -10.16
C ASP A 34 -16.37 -4.70 -10.24
N ALA A 35 -16.56 -3.66 -9.42
CA ALA A 35 -17.77 -2.85 -9.45
C ALA A 35 -17.91 -2.04 -10.75
N ALA A 36 -16.79 -1.54 -11.31
CA ALA A 36 -16.79 -0.85 -12.59
C ALA A 36 -17.12 -1.80 -13.76
N ASP A 37 -16.57 -3.02 -13.74
CA ASP A 37 -16.83 -4.04 -14.76
C ASP A 37 -18.28 -4.52 -14.71
N ALA A 38 -18.82 -4.77 -13.51
CA ALA A 38 -20.23 -5.08 -13.32
C ALA A 38 -21.13 -3.97 -13.88
N ARG A 39 -20.76 -2.70 -13.68
CA ARG A 39 -21.49 -1.54 -14.21
C ARG A 39 -21.49 -1.49 -15.72
N ILE A 40 -20.35 -1.77 -16.34
CA ILE A 40 -20.23 -1.83 -17.81
C ILE A 40 -21.07 -3.00 -18.36
N ALA A 41 -21.00 -4.17 -17.73
CA ALA A 41 -21.78 -5.33 -18.13
C ALA A 41 -23.30 -5.09 -18.03
N ALA A 42 -23.78 -4.50 -16.94
CA ALA A 42 -25.18 -4.16 -16.76
C ALA A 42 -25.68 -3.15 -17.81
N ARG A 43 -24.87 -2.15 -18.15
CA ARG A 43 -25.21 -1.20 -19.24
C ARG A 43 -25.28 -1.87 -20.61
N ARG A 44 -24.36 -2.78 -20.92
CA ARG A 44 -24.40 -3.53 -22.19
C ARG A 44 -25.65 -4.40 -22.29
N SER A 45 -25.98 -5.13 -21.22
CA SER A 45 -27.21 -5.93 -21.17
C SER A 45 -28.48 -5.10 -21.36
N LEU A 46 -28.53 -3.89 -20.82
CA LEU A 46 -29.66 -2.97 -21.04
C LEU A 46 -29.74 -2.53 -22.51
N ALA A 47 -28.62 -2.18 -23.14
CA ALA A 47 -28.57 -1.79 -24.55
C ALA A 47 -29.00 -2.94 -25.48
N ASP A 48 -28.47 -4.16 -25.26
CA ASP A 48 -28.83 -5.35 -26.04
C ASP A 48 -30.34 -5.69 -25.91
N SER A 49 -30.95 -5.36 -24.75
CA SER A 49 -32.40 -5.55 -24.51
C SER A 49 -33.25 -4.47 -25.18
N GLU A 50 -32.69 -3.31 -25.56
CA GLU A 50 -33.41 -2.28 -26.30
C GLU A 50 -33.59 -2.67 -27.77
N ASP A 51 -32.67 -3.44 -28.33
CA ASP A 51 -32.69 -3.95 -29.71
C ASP A 51 -33.47 -5.27 -29.88
N ALA A 52 -33.87 -5.90 -28.78
CA ALA A 52 -34.51 -7.21 -28.80
C ALA A 52 -36.06 -7.14 -28.80
N GLN A 53 -36.64 -7.81 -29.79
CA GLN A 53 -38.07 -8.14 -30.00
C GLN A 53 -39.00 -7.00 -30.48
N PRO A 54 -39.77 -7.23 -31.57
CA PRO A 54 -40.86 -6.33 -31.95
C PRO A 54 -41.97 -6.39 -30.91
N ILE A 55 -42.42 -5.22 -30.44
CA ILE A 55 -43.54 -5.09 -29.50
C ILE A 55 -44.84 -5.40 -30.26
N GLN A 56 -45.52 -6.50 -29.91
CA GLN A 56 -46.71 -6.96 -30.63
C GLN A 56 -48.03 -6.67 -29.90
N ASP A 57 -48.01 -6.38 -28.60
CA ASP A 57 -49.20 -6.02 -27.81
C ASP A 57 -48.87 -5.08 -26.63
N ALA A 58 -49.93 -4.53 -26.01
CA ALA A 58 -49.82 -3.60 -24.88
C ALA A 58 -49.27 -4.27 -23.61
N ALA A 59 -49.49 -5.58 -23.43
CA ALA A 59 -48.96 -6.34 -22.29
C ALA A 59 -47.43 -6.46 -22.38
N THR A 60 -46.90 -6.80 -23.56
CA THR A 60 -45.46 -6.84 -23.85
C THR A 60 -44.83 -5.47 -23.70
N LEU A 61 -45.49 -4.39 -24.16
CA LEU A 61 -45.01 -3.02 -23.96
C LEU A 61 -44.86 -2.67 -22.47
N SER A 62 -45.87 -2.99 -21.66
CA SER A 62 -45.85 -2.73 -20.21
C SER A 62 -44.76 -3.54 -19.50
N ALA A 63 -44.61 -4.81 -19.85
CA ALA A 63 -43.57 -5.68 -19.30
C ALA A 63 -42.15 -5.18 -19.63
N VAL A 64 -41.91 -4.75 -20.87
CA VAL A 64 -40.63 -4.17 -21.30
C VAL A 64 -40.36 -2.84 -20.59
N ALA A 65 -41.38 -1.99 -20.44
CA ALA A 65 -41.25 -0.73 -19.70
C ALA A 65 -40.89 -0.96 -18.22
N ALA A 66 -41.54 -1.92 -17.57
CA ALA A 66 -41.26 -2.31 -16.19
C ALA A 66 -39.84 -2.88 -16.04
N ALA A 67 -39.42 -3.76 -16.95
CA ALA A 67 -38.07 -4.32 -16.97
C ALA A 67 -37.01 -3.22 -17.13
N ARG A 68 -37.22 -2.26 -18.05
CA ARG A 68 -36.31 -1.11 -18.25
C ARG A 68 -36.24 -0.22 -17.02
N ALA A 69 -37.37 0.05 -16.37
CA ALA A 69 -37.41 0.82 -15.13
C ALA A 69 -36.62 0.12 -14.01
N ALA A 70 -36.80 -1.19 -13.85
CA ALA A 70 -36.06 -1.98 -12.88
C ALA A 70 -34.54 -1.98 -13.15
N THR A 71 -34.11 -2.20 -14.39
CA THR A 71 -32.69 -2.19 -14.76
C THR A 71 -32.05 -0.81 -14.57
N ARG A 72 -32.79 0.28 -14.83
CA ARG A 72 -32.31 1.64 -14.53
C ARG A 72 -32.11 1.86 -13.03
N GLY A 73 -33.05 1.40 -12.19
CA GLY A 73 -32.87 1.43 -10.73
C GLY A 73 -31.65 0.63 -10.26
N MET A 74 -31.44 -0.58 -10.80
CA MET A 74 -30.25 -1.39 -10.50
C MET A 74 -28.94 -0.70 -10.94
N LEU A 75 -28.95 0.03 -12.06
CA LEU A 75 -27.79 0.81 -12.50
C LEU A 75 -27.49 1.99 -11.56
N GLU A 76 -28.51 2.65 -11.01
CA GLU A 76 -28.34 3.70 -9.99
C GLU A 76 -27.75 3.13 -8.69
N GLU A 77 -28.24 1.97 -8.25
CA GLU A 77 -27.66 1.27 -7.08
C GLU A 77 -26.19 0.90 -7.32
N LEU A 78 -25.88 0.40 -8.51
CA LEU A 78 -24.51 0.02 -8.88
C LEU A 78 -23.58 1.25 -8.98
N ASP A 79 -24.10 2.40 -9.42
CA ASP A 79 -23.38 3.67 -9.36
C ASP A 79 -23.04 4.04 -7.91
N ALA A 80 -23.99 3.90 -6.99
CA ALA A 80 -23.74 4.14 -5.57
C ALA A 80 -22.71 3.16 -4.99
N VAL A 81 -22.76 1.88 -5.38
CA VAL A 81 -21.75 0.88 -5.00
C VAL A 81 -20.36 1.31 -5.48
N VAL A 82 -20.21 1.70 -6.74
CA VAL A 82 -18.93 2.16 -7.29
C VAL A 82 -18.37 3.35 -6.51
N GLN A 83 -19.22 4.34 -6.17
CA GLN A 83 -18.76 5.49 -5.39
C GLN A 83 -18.31 5.08 -3.99
N ASN A 84 -19.06 4.21 -3.31
CA ASN A 84 -18.65 3.71 -1.99
C ASN A 84 -17.33 2.94 -2.05
N ARG A 85 -17.14 2.07 -3.07
CA ARG A 85 -15.86 1.34 -3.24
C ARG A 85 -14.69 2.28 -3.49
N ARG A 86 -14.90 3.38 -4.22
CA ARG A 86 -13.86 4.40 -4.42
C ARG A 86 -13.51 5.11 -3.12
N ALA A 87 -14.51 5.51 -2.33
CA ALA A 87 -14.27 6.10 -1.03
C ALA A 87 -13.52 5.15 -0.08
N ASP A 88 -13.84 3.85 -0.10
CA ASP A 88 -13.10 2.83 0.64
C ASP A 88 -11.63 2.72 0.19
N ALA A 89 -11.38 2.75 -1.13
CA ALA A 89 -10.04 2.71 -1.69
C ALA A 89 -9.23 3.97 -1.34
N ASP A 90 -9.84 5.15 -1.39
CA ASP A 90 -9.21 6.41 -0.98
C ASP A 90 -8.82 6.37 0.50
N ARG A 91 -9.70 5.84 1.36
CA ARG A 91 -9.38 5.64 2.78
C ARG A 91 -8.23 4.65 2.98
N ALA A 92 -8.25 3.52 2.30
CA ALA A 92 -7.17 2.54 2.37
C ALA A 92 -5.83 3.12 1.87
N GLN A 93 -5.87 4.01 0.87
CA GLN A 93 -4.69 4.70 0.35
C GLN A 93 -4.11 5.67 1.38
N LEU A 94 -4.96 6.39 2.11
CA LEU A 94 -4.53 7.25 3.23
C LEU A 94 -3.90 6.43 4.36
N ASP A 95 -4.51 5.31 4.74
CA ASP A 95 -4.01 4.41 5.78
C ASP A 95 -2.65 3.81 5.41
N TYR A 96 -2.49 3.33 4.16
CA TYR A 96 -1.21 2.86 3.65
C TYR A 96 -0.14 3.95 3.67
N THR A 97 -0.50 5.17 3.26
CA THR A 97 0.42 6.31 3.24
C THR A 97 0.87 6.68 4.65
N ALA A 98 -0.04 6.64 5.64
CA ALA A 98 0.28 6.88 7.04
C ALA A 98 1.23 5.79 7.59
N ALA A 99 0.94 4.51 7.32
CA ALA A 99 1.80 3.40 7.73
C ALA A 99 3.20 3.51 7.10
N ARG A 100 3.29 3.83 5.80
CA ARG A 100 4.56 4.05 5.11
C ARG A 100 5.36 5.20 5.72
N ARG A 101 4.72 6.32 6.03
CA ARG A 101 5.39 7.46 6.67
C ARG A 101 5.98 7.08 8.04
N ALA A 102 5.25 6.27 8.82
CA ALA A 102 5.73 5.78 10.12
C ALA A 102 6.93 4.83 9.98
N ALA A 103 6.96 3.97 8.95
CA ALA A 103 8.09 3.07 8.69
C ALA A 103 9.34 3.82 8.21
N VAL A 104 9.20 4.73 7.23
CA VAL A 104 10.33 5.45 6.61
C VAL A 104 11.14 6.27 7.62
N GLY A 105 10.49 6.82 8.66
CA GLY A 105 11.20 7.52 9.73
C GLY A 105 12.17 6.60 10.48
N LEU A 106 11.75 5.37 10.78
CA LEU A 106 12.58 4.38 11.47
C LEU A 106 13.66 3.79 10.57
N GLU A 107 13.36 3.53 9.29
CA GLU A 107 14.35 3.07 8.30
C GLU A 107 15.53 4.05 8.21
N LYS A 108 15.25 5.36 8.18
CA LYS A 108 16.29 6.40 8.16
C LYS A 108 17.12 6.41 9.45
N LEU A 109 16.50 6.18 10.60
CA LEU A 109 17.20 6.11 11.88
C LEU A 109 18.10 4.87 11.96
N GLU A 110 17.63 3.73 11.45
CA GLU A 110 18.43 2.50 11.36
C GLU A 110 19.66 2.70 10.45
N GLY A 111 19.48 3.35 9.29
CA GLY A 111 20.58 3.71 8.40
C GLY A 111 21.64 4.56 9.09
N LYS A 112 21.21 5.67 9.74
CA LYS A 112 22.12 6.54 10.50
C LYS A 112 22.82 5.82 11.66
N HIS A 113 22.12 4.94 12.35
CA HIS A 113 22.72 4.14 13.43
C HIS A 113 23.82 3.22 12.88
N THR A 114 23.56 2.56 11.76
CA THR A 114 24.55 1.70 11.09
C THR A 114 25.79 2.48 10.66
N GLU A 115 25.60 3.67 10.07
CA GLU A 115 26.71 4.58 9.71
C GLU A 115 27.53 5.01 10.92
N GLN A 116 26.88 5.44 12.01
CA GLN A 116 27.54 5.88 13.24
C GLN A 116 28.34 4.75 13.90
N GLN A 117 27.77 3.54 13.90
CA GLN A 117 28.42 2.36 14.42
C GLN A 117 29.68 1.99 13.63
N ALA A 118 29.59 1.98 12.30
CA ALA A 118 30.75 1.73 11.46
C ALA A 118 31.87 2.76 11.70
N ALA A 119 31.51 4.04 11.83
CA ALA A 119 32.48 5.09 12.15
C ALA A 119 33.13 4.94 13.53
N GLU A 120 32.38 4.47 14.53
CA GLU A 120 32.90 4.19 15.88
C GLU A 120 33.85 2.99 15.88
N GLU A 121 33.52 1.93 15.13
CA GLU A 121 34.39 0.75 14.95
C GLU A 121 35.72 1.15 14.28
N LEU A 122 35.66 1.90 13.17
CA LEU A 122 36.86 2.40 12.49
C LEU A 122 37.71 3.31 13.39
N ARG A 123 37.09 4.20 14.16
CA ARG A 123 37.82 5.08 15.11
C ARG A 123 38.50 4.27 16.21
N THR A 124 37.83 3.24 16.72
CA THR A 124 38.39 2.35 17.74
C THR A 124 39.59 1.57 17.21
N GLU A 125 39.48 1.05 15.99
CA GLU A 125 40.58 0.37 15.30
C GLU A 125 41.78 1.31 15.09
N GLN A 126 41.55 2.52 14.58
CA GLN A 126 42.62 3.49 14.35
C GLN A 126 43.34 3.87 15.65
N ASN A 127 42.60 4.11 16.73
CA ASN A 127 43.19 4.41 18.03
C ASN A 127 44.10 3.26 18.53
N ALA A 128 43.70 2.01 18.31
CA ALA A 128 44.51 0.85 18.68
C ALA A 128 45.80 0.75 17.82
N LEU A 129 45.72 1.05 16.52
CA LEU A 129 46.88 1.09 15.63
C LEU A 129 47.86 2.21 16.03
N ASP A 130 47.33 3.39 16.35
CA ASP A 130 48.12 4.54 16.79
C ASP A 130 48.82 4.25 18.12
N GLU A 131 48.15 3.56 19.05
CA GLU A 131 48.74 3.12 20.32
C GLU A 131 49.89 2.11 20.08
N ILE A 132 49.69 1.11 19.22
CA ILE A 132 50.73 0.14 18.86
C ILE A 132 51.94 0.84 18.22
N ALA A 133 51.68 1.79 17.31
CA ALA A 133 52.73 2.58 16.66
C ALA A 133 53.51 3.46 17.66
N ALA A 134 52.80 4.08 18.62
CA ALA A 134 53.41 4.87 19.68
C ALA A 134 54.31 4.01 20.60
N ARG A 135 53.83 2.85 21.05
CA ARG A 135 54.61 1.91 21.88
C ARG A 135 55.88 1.41 21.17
N ARG A 136 55.79 1.05 19.88
CA ARG A 136 56.97 0.65 19.09
C ARG A 136 58.01 1.77 18.97
N ARG A 137 57.59 3.03 18.81
CA ARG A 137 58.51 4.18 18.78
C ARG A 137 59.24 4.35 20.11
N THR A 138 58.54 4.23 21.24
CA THR A 138 59.16 4.38 22.57
C THR A 138 60.15 3.25 22.87
N GLU A 139 59.88 2.02 22.42
CA GLU A 139 60.79 0.87 22.61
C GLU A 139 62.00 0.91 21.67
N GLY A 140 61.83 1.41 20.43
CA GLY A 140 62.90 1.52 19.45
C GLY A 140 63.85 2.70 19.67
N GLY A 141 63.39 3.78 20.32
CA GLY A 141 64.20 4.96 20.64
C GLY A 141 65.07 4.83 21.89
N ALA A 142 64.93 3.74 22.65
CA ALA A 142 65.73 3.44 23.84
C ALA A 142 66.95 2.54 23.54
N ARG A 143 67.30 2.35 22.27
CA ARG A 143 68.48 1.60 21.81
C ARG A 143 69.48 2.49 21.09
#